data_AF-A0A5E5QMN5-F1
#
_entry.id   AF-A0A5E5QMN5-F1
#
_cell.length_a   1.000
_cell.length_b   1.000
_cell.length_c   1.000
_cell.angle_alpha   90.00
_cell.angle_beta   90.00
_cell.angle_gamma   90.00
#
_symmetry.space_group_name_H-M   'P 1'
#
loop_
_entity.id
_entity.type
_entity.pdbx_description
1 polymer ?
#
loop_
_entity_poly.entity_id
_entity_poly.type
_entity_poly.pdbx_seq_one_letter_code
_entity_poly.pdbx_strand_id
1 'polypeptide(L)'
;NNIINKGYKVEPAHKVAGYEIDLVVFGADGTKIAIECDGDYWHGDDQFEKDMQRQEILERAGWQFFRILYSHYINDKHQATAQLWDVLRNHSIQVETRVKKQNNIQLQDKSTQEEQIKDMSTQEEQIKDMGSKQPSIFKSSENEVTKIPRFFNLYQSGNYIVSKSAKKDANFSLAIEGYQQGYLLQCYDNGRMNKFDVSVLLSRKLDKKYKNGFNIKTNNKLPQLLLIKKDEIIGITFTENGERKFKAHLTEKLPTKDNLSIQGYKVIYNKIFTDVQYNLIPVSSYDDIKRVTLKSFGADGKKLDNKYYEKEWKILERLKTNSNQEN
;
A
#
# COMPACT_ATOMS: atom_id res chain seq x y z
N ASN A 1 27.59 4.99 7.65
CA ASN A 1 28.45 4.83 6.45
C ASN A 1 27.99 3.79 5.43
N ASN A 2 27.04 2.88 5.70
CA ASN A 2 26.62 1.87 4.70
C ASN A 2 26.14 2.45 3.37
N ILE A 3 25.38 3.56 3.39
CA ILE A 3 24.87 4.23 2.18
C ILE A 3 26.02 4.80 1.34
N ILE A 4 26.98 5.48 1.98
CA ILE A 4 28.20 6.01 1.34
C ILE A 4 29.03 4.86 0.74
N ASN A 5 29.23 3.78 1.49
CA ASN A 5 30.00 2.62 1.04
C ASN A 5 29.33 1.90 -0.16
N LYS A 6 28.04 2.13 -0.39
CA LYS A 6 27.30 1.63 -1.56
C LYS A 6 27.32 2.59 -2.76
N GLY A 7 28.03 3.72 -2.65
CA GLY A 7 28.22 4.69 -3.73
C GLY A 7 27.15 5.78 -3.82
N TYR A 8 26.22 5.86 -2.85
CA TYR A 8 25.20 6.90 -2.84
C TYR A 8 25.68 8.13 -2.08
N LYS A 9 25.38 9.31 -2.62
CA LYS A 9 25.52 10.58 -1.89
C LYS A 9 24.39 10.69 -0.87
N VAL A 10 24.72 10.97 0.38
CA VAL A 10 23.76 11.10 1.48
C VAL A 10 24.04 12.37 2.27
N GLU A 11 22.98 13.08 2.66
CA GLU A 11 23.05 14.27 3.51
C GLU A 11 22.47 13.92 4.90
N PRO A 12 23.29 13.91 5.97
CA PRO A 12 22.80 13.69 7.31
C PRO A 12 22.18 14.95 7.92
N ALA A 13 21.21 14.78 8.82
CA ALA A 13 20.54 15.85 9.57
C ALA A 13 20.02 16.98 8.65
N HIS A 14 19.34 16.60 7.57
CA HIS A 14 18.90 17.54 6.55
C HIS A 14 17.69 18.34 7.05
N LYS A 15 17.83 19.68 7.05
CA LYS A 15 16.78 20.59 7.51
C LYS A 15 15.88 21.04 6.36
N VAL A 16 14.58 20.80 6.48
CA VAL A 16 13.58 21.20 5.50
C VAL A 16 12.30 21.66 6.19
N ALA A 17 11.77 22.81 5.77
CA ALA A 17 10.50 23.36 6.28
C ALA A 17 10.39 23.43 7.83
N GLY A 18 11.51 23.66 8.52
CA GLY A 18 11.57 23.71 9.98
C GLY A 18 11.72 22.35 10.68
N TYR A 19 11.84 21.26 9.92
CA TYR A 19 12.05 19.90 10.40
C TYR A 19 13.45 19.40 10.08
N GLU A 20 13.92 18.39 10.83
CA GLU A 20 15.18 17.69 10.58
C GLU A 20 14.89 16.23 10.22
N ILE A 21 15.50 15.75 9.14
CA ILE A 21 15.44 14.37 8.66
C ILE A 21 16.80 13.72 8.89
N ASP A 22 16.84 12.50 9.42
CA ASP A 22 18.11 11.86 9.81
C ASP A 22 19.09 11.73 8.64
N LEU A 23 18.63 11.26 7.49
CA LEU A 23 19.44 11.04 6.29
C LEU A 23 18.61 11.32 5.04
N VAL A 24 19.20 11.99 4.04
CA VAL A 24 18.54 12.26 2.76
C VAL A 24 19.39 11.79 1.59
N VAL A 25 18.77 11.13 0.61
CA VAL A 25 19.37 10.83 -0.69
C VAL A 25 18.52 11.48 -1.79
N PHE A 26 19.18 12.24 -2.66
CA PHE A 26 18.55 12.78 -3.86
C PHE A 26 18.79 11.85 -5.04
N GLY A 27 17.71 11.34 -5.62
CA GLY A 27 17.73 10.57 -6.85
C GLY A 27 18.14 11.42 -8.05
N ALA A 28 18.69 10.77 -9.07
CA ALA A 28 19.05 11.43 -10.34
C ALA A 28 17.82 11.96 -11.10
N ASP A 29 16.65 11.38 -10.82
CA ASP A 29 15.34 11.78 -11.35
C ASP A 29 14.67 12.93 -10.58
N GLY A 30 15.37 13.51 -9.59
CA GLY A 30 14.85 14.58 -8.72
C GLY A 30 14.05 14.08 -7.52
N THR A 31 13.94 12.76 -7.32
CA THR A 31 13.26 12.17 -6.15
C THR A 31 14.00 12.51 -4.87
N LYS A 32 13.28 12.89 -3.82
CA LYS A 32 13.83 13.21 -2.50
C LYS A 32 13.51 12.07 -1.53
N ILE A 33 14.52 11.28 -1.17
CA ILE A 33 14.35 10.11 -0.31
C ILE A 33 14.81 10.48 1.10
N ALA A 34 13.85 10.65 1.99
CA ALA A 34 14.02 10.81 3.42
C ALA A 34 14.20 9.44 4.07
N ILE A 35 15.29 9.23 4.81
CA ILE A 35 15.58 7.99 5.52
C ILE A 35 15.64 8.31 7.01
N GLU A 36 14.71 7.77 7.78
CA GLU A 36 14.63 7.96 9.24
C GLU A 36 15.14 6.71 9.95
N CYS A 37 15.99 6.91 10.95
CA CYS A 37 16.58 5.87 11.78
C CYS A 37 15.86 5.83 13.13
N ASP A 38 14.63 5.31 13.13
CA ASP A 38 13.74 5.32 14.28
C ASP A 38 14.34 4.53 15.47
N GLY A 39 14.58 5.23 16.59
CA GLY A 39 14.93 4.60 17.86
C GLY A 39 13.77 3.85 18.50
N ASP A 40 14.05 2.96 19.45
CA ASP A 40 13.01 2.16 20.14
C ASP A 40 12.24 2.97 21.21
N TYR A 41 12.56 4.26 21.41
CA TYR A 41 11.93 5.12 22.41
C TYR A 41 10.65 5.78 21.89
N TRP A 42 9.56 5.58 22.61
CA TRP A 42 8.26 6.21 22.33
C TRP A 42 8.13 7.53 23.10
N HIS A 43 7.90 8.64 22.40
CA HIS A 43 7.91 9.99 22.97
C HIS A 43 6.52 10.54 23.39
N GLY A 44 5.47 9.71 23.42
CA GLY A 44 4.12 10.12 23.84
C GLY A 44 3.17 10.49 22.69
N ASP A 45 1.88 10.62 23.01
CA ASP A 45 0.79 10.82 22.03
C ASP A 45 0.89 12.16 21.26
N ASP A 46 1.24 13.26 21.94
CA ASP A 46 1.34 14.59 21.33
C ASP A 46 2.52 14.72 20.35
N GLN A 47 3.61 13.99 20.60
CA GLN A 47 4.77 13.97 19.74
C GLN A 47 4.51 13.10 18.49
N PHE A 48 3.77 12.00 18.67
CA PHE A 48 3.37 11.13 17.56
C PHE A 48 2.47 11.83 16.54
N GLU A 49 1.49 12.61 16.99
CA GLU A 49 0.62 13.37 16.07
C GLU A 49 1.41 14.44 15.30
N LYS A 50 2.33 15.14 15.95
CA LYS A 50 3.23 16.11 15.30
C LYS A 50 4.16 15.43 14.29
N ASP A 51 4.71 14.26 14.63
CA ASP A 51 5.59 13.50 13.74
C ASP A 51 4.84 12.98 12.50
N MET A 52 3.56 12.59 12.67
CA MET A 52 2.70 12.16 11.57
C MET A 52 2.32 13.33 10.65
N GLN A 53 1.89 14.46 11.23
CA GLN A 53 1.58 15.67 10.46
C GLN A 53 2.80 16.17 9.69
N ARG A 54 3.98 16.15 10.32
CA ARG A 54 5.26 16.47 9.69
C ARG A 54 5.52 15.59 8.47
N GLN A 55 5.37 14.27 8.62
CA GLN A 55 5.59 13.33 7.52
C GLN A 55 4.61 13.59 6.37
N GLU A 56 3.32 13.78 6.65
CA GLU A 56 2.31 14.08 5.63
C GLU A 56 2.61 15.37 4.84
N ILE A 57 3.05 16.43 5.52
CA ILE A 57 3.40 17.70 4.88
C ILE A 57 4.56 17.49 3.89
N LEU A 58 5.58 16.76 4.31
CA LEU A 58 6.75 16.51 3.48
C LEU A 58 6.44 15.55 2.34
N GLU A 59 5.61 14.52 2.55
CA GLU A 59 5.15 13.63 1.49
C GLU A 59 4.35 14.38 0.41
N ARG A 60 3.48 15.32 0.80
CA ARG A 60 2.79 16.21 -0.15
C ARG A 60 3.76 17.12 -0.92
N ALA A 61 4.90 17.45 -0.34
CA ALA A 61 5.97 18.21 -0.99
C ALA A 61 6.92 17.33 -1.84
N GLY A 62 6.55 16.07 -2.07
CA GLY A 62 7.28 15.14 -2.94
C GLY A 62 8.41 14.37 -2.26
N TRP A 63 8.44 14.36 -0.92
CA TRP A 63 9.39 13.52 -0.17
C TRP A 63 8.88 12.08 -0.07
N GLN A 64 9.80 11.13 -0.18
CA GLN A 64 9.52 9.72 0.05
C GLN A 64 10.23 9.28 1.33
N PHE A 65 9.48 8.75 2.30
CA PHE A 65 10.05 8.31 3.57
C PHE A 65 10.36 6.82 3.58
N PHE A 66 11.56 6.48 4.04
CA PHE A 66 12.01 5.14 4.32
C PHE A 66 12.45 5.05 5.79
N ARG A 67 11.76 4.26 6.60
CA ARG A 67 12.06 4.12 8.04
C ARG A 67 12.83 2.85 8.32
N ILE A 68 13.93 2.96 9.06
CA ILE A 68 14.73 1.85 9.56
C ILE A 68 14.62 1.84 11.09
N LEU A 69 13.96 0.82 11.63
CA LEU A 69 13.87 0.66 13.08
C LEU A 69 15.21 0.20 13.66
N TYR A 70 15.65 0.85 14.75
CA TYR A 70 16.92 0.58 15.41
C TYR A 70 17.07 -0.90 15.83
N SER A 71 16.08 -1.44 16.53
CA SER A 71 16.08 -2.86 16.93
C SER A 71 16.17 -3.83 15.75
N HIS A 72 15.53 -3.52 14.62
CA HIS A 72 15.62 -4.33 13.40
C HIS A 72 17.01 -4.25 12.77
N TYR A 73 17.57 -3.05 12.70
CA TYR A 73 18.92 -2.82 12.18
C TYR A 73 20.01 -3.47 13.02
N ILE A 74 19.90 -3.44 14.36
CA ILE A 74 20.86 -4.10 15.25
C ILE A 74 20.78 -5.63 15.12
N ASN A 75 19.58 -6.19 14.99
CA ASN A 75 19.39 -7.64 14.87
C ASN A 75 19.86 -8.20 13.51
N ASP A 76 19.49 -7.55 12.40
CA ASP A 76 19.94 -7.94 11.06
C ASP A 76 20.03 -6.72 10.13
N LYS A 77 21.24 -6.16 10.04
CA LYS A 77 21.54 -4.99 9.18
C LYS A 77 21.24 -5.26 7.70
N HIS A 78 21.50 -6.47 7.23
CA HIS A 78 21.30 -6.81 5.82
C HIS A 78 19.82 -6.81 5.49
N GLN A 79 19.01 -7.46 6.32
CA GLN A 79 17.56 -7.55 6.10
C GLN A 79 16.85 -6.21 6.37
N ALA A 80 17.29 -5.43 7.35
CA ALA A 80 16.76 -4.10 7.65
C ALA A 80 17.00 -3.08 6.51
N THR A 81 18.10 -3.22 5.77
CA THR A 81 18.45 -2.31 4.67
C THR A 81 18.12 -2.85 3.28
N ALA A 82 17.66 -4.10 3.16
CA ALA A 82 17.44 -4.75 1.87
C ALA A 82 16.53 -3.94 0.93
N GLN A 83 15.38 -3.47 1.43
CA GLN A 83 14.44 -2.67 0.64
C GLN A 83 14.96 -1.27 0.35
N LEU A 84 15.74 -0.67 1.26
CA LEU A 84 16.38 0.63 1.03
C LEU A 84 17.25 0.57 -0.23
N TRP A 85 18.00 -0.52 -0.42
CA TRP A 85 18.87 -0.67 -1.58
C TRP A 85 18.11 -0.79 -2.91
N ASP A 86 16.88 -1.28 -2.90
CA ASP A 86 16.05 -1.34 -4.10
C ASP A 86 15.44 0.03 -4.39
N VAL A 87 14.96 0.74 -3.38
CA VAL A 87 14.48 2.13 -3.49
C VAL A 87 15.57 3.05 -4.04
N LEU A 88 16.76 3.04 -3.43
CA LEU A 88 17.87 3.89 -3.87
C LEU A 88 18.31 3.55 -5.30
N ARG A 89 18.34 2.26 -5.68
CA ARG A 89 18.72 1.83 -7.03
C ARG A 89 17.73 2.31 -8.08
N ASN A 90 16.44 2.22 -7.80
CA ASN A 90 15.41 2.64 -8.75
C ASN A 90 15.46 4.13 -9.07
N HIS A 91 15.85 4.96 -8.10
CA HIS A 91 15.93 6.43 -8.24
C HIS A 91 17.33 6.96 -8.57
N SER A 92 18.35 6.11 -8.52
CA SER A 92 19.73 6.48 -8.93
C SER A 92 20.02 6.14 -10.39
N ILE A 93 19.12 5.43 -11.08
CA ILE A 93 19.28 5.09 -12.49
C ILE A 93 18.44 6.07 -13.32
N GLN A 94 19.08 7.05 -13.96
CA GLN A 94 18.64 7.53 -15.27
C GLN A 94 19.80 7.84 -16.21
N VAL A 95 19.62 7.38 -17.46
CA VAL A 95 20.40 7.59 -18.69
C VAL A 95 21.64 6.71 -18.88
N GLU A 96 21.44 5.47 -19.36
CA GLU A 96 22.38 4.84 -20.32
C GLU A 96 21.81 3.62 -21.06
N THR A 97 20.69 3.03 -20.61
CA THR A 97 20.19 1.76 -21.17
C THR A 97 19.11 1.87 -22.27
N ARG A 98 18.75 3.07 -22.73
CA ARG A 98 17.85 3.22 -23.91
C ARG A 98 18.55 3.21 -25.27
N VAL A 99 19.89 3.34 -25.33
CA VAL A 99 20.64 3.32 -26.60
C VAL A 99 21.13 1.91 -26.99
N LYS A 100 21.22 0.96 -26.04
CA LYS A 100 21.81 -0.37 -26.31
C LYS A 100 20.84 -1.45 -26.81
N LYS A 101 19.55 -1.15 -26.99
CA LYS A 101 18.55 -2.16 -27.42
C LYS A 101 18.15 -2.09 -28.90
N GLN A 102 18.68 -1.14 -29.67
CA GLN A 102 18.49 -1.07 -31.13
C GLN A 102 19.68 -1.64 -31.94
N ASN A 103 20.83 -1.95 -31.32
CA ASN A 103 22.02 -2.39 -32.05
C ASN A 103 22.29 -3.92 -32.03
N ASN A 104 21.30 -4.75 -31.68
CA ASN A 104 21.48 -6.22 -31.60
C ASN A 104 20.46 -7.03 -32.43
N ILE A 105 19.96 -6.47 -33.54
CA ILE A 105 19.30 -7.25 -34.59
C ILE A 105 19.85 -6.81 -35.95
N GLN A 106 20.99 -7.39 -36.32
CA GLN A 106 21.43 -7.75 -37.68
C GLN A 106 22.96 -7.72 -37.77
N LEU A 107 23.58 -8.80 -37.34
CA LEU A 107 24.84 -9.27 -37.91
C LEU A 107 24.65 -10.76 -38.19
N GLN A 108 24.08 -11.04 -39.36
CA GLN A 108 24.39 -12.23 -40.14
C GLN A 108 24.06 -11.93 -41.61
N ASP A 109 25.11 -12.11 -42.42
CA ASP A 109 25.15 -12.25 -43.88
C ASP A 109 25.23 -11.02 -44.80
N LYS A 110 26.47 -10.89 -45.32
CA LYS A 110 26.86 -10.72 -46.74
C LYS A 110 27.08 -9.31 -47.32
N SER A 111 28.37 -8.97 -47.33
CA SER A 111 29.18 -8.65 -48.52
C SER A 111 28.63 -7.74 -49.63
N THR A 112 29.42 -6.68 -49.88
CA THR A 112 29.67 -5.96 -51.15
C THR A 112 28.57 -5.01 -51.64
N GLN A 113 28.80 -3.69 -51.54
CA GLN A 113 29.32 -2.87 -52.65
C GLN A 113 29.38 -1.38 -52.24
N GLU A 114 30.42 -0.72 -52.74
CA GLU A 114 30.72 0.71 -52.66
C GLU A 114 29.68 1.54 -53.42
N GLU A 115 29.39 2.77 -52.97
CA GLU A 115 29.75 4.00 -53.69
C GLU A 115 29.27 5.27 -52.97
N GLN A 116 29.95 6.35 -53.32
CA GLN A 116 30.09 7.63 -52.65
C GLN A 116 28.97 8.64 -53.01
N ILE A 117 29.04 9.81 -52.33
CA ILE A 117 28.68 11.20 -52.73
C ILE A 117 28.01 11.87 -51.52
N LYS A 118 28.73 12.57 -50.61
CA LYS A 118 29.21 13.97 -50.66
C LYS A 118 28.15 15.01 -51.06
N ASP A 119 27.73 15.83 -50.09
CA ASP A 119 27.64 17.30 -50.12
C ASP A 119 26.67 17.74 -49.02
N MET A 120 27.10 18.41 -47.94
CA MET A 120 27.66 19.74 -47.76
C MET A 120 26.59 20.83 -47.52
N SER A 121 26.62 21.33 -46.27
CA SER A 121 26.41 22.72 -45.84
C SER A 121 24.99 23.27 -45.56
N THR A 122 24.83 23.65 -44.28
CA THR A 122 24.28 24.91 -43.70
C THR A 122 22.92 25.44 -44.14
N GLN A 123 22.07 25.75 -43.15
CA GLN A 123 21.79 27.13 -42.73
C GLN A 123 20.95 27.17 -41.44
N GLU A 124 21.48 27.85 -40.43
CA GLU A 124 20.72 28.45 -39.33
C GLU A 124 20.25 29.84 -39.76
N GLU A 125 19.01 30.23 -39.39
CA GLU A 125 18.61 31.53 -38.80
C GLU A 125 17.07 31.56 -38.75
N GLN A 126 16.46 31.44 -37.57
CA GLN A 126 16.02 32.53 -36.70
C GLN A 126 15.08 33.56 -37.36
N ILE A 127 13.78 33.42 -37.08
CA ILE A 127 12.84 34.56 -36.99
C ILE A 127 12.05 34.41 -35.69
N LYS A 128 12.18 35.42 -34.82
CA LYS A 128 11.31 35.70 -33.67
C LYS A 128 10.04 36.40 -34.18
N ASP A 129 8.86 36.05 -33.65
CA ASP A 129 7.96 37.02 -33.00
C ASP A 129 6.81 36.33 -32.24
N MET A 130 6.38 36.98 -31.16
CA MET A 130 5.32 36.63 -30.22
C MET A 130 3.93 36.62 -30.87
N GLY A 131 3.07 35.71 -30.40
CA GLY A 131 1.64 35.76 -30.73
C GLY A 131 0.85 34.62 -30.09
N SER A 132 0.35 34.87 -28.88
CA SER A 132 -0.65 34.09 -28.15
C SER A 132 -1.69 33.36 -29.02
N LYS A 133 -1.82 32.04 -28.81
CA LYS A 133 -3.12 31.32 -28.71
C LYS A 133 -2.86 29.86 -28.36
N GLN A 134 -3.37 29.44 -27.20
CA GLN A 134 -3.63 28.02 -26.93
C GLN A 134 -4.47 27.42 -28.06
N PRO A 135 -4.28 26.12 -28.31
CA PRO A 135 -5.44 25.25 -28.33
C PRO A 135 -5.25 24.10 -27.35
N SER A 136 -6.07 24.16 -26.31
CA SER A 136 -6.60 23.02 -25.58
C SER A 136 -7.11 21.94 -26.55
N ILE A 137 -6.36 20.86 -26.69
CA ILE A 137 -6.87 19.58 -27.20
C ILE A 137 -6.69 18.55 -26.08
N PHE A 138 -7.43 18.75 -24.99
CA PHE A 138 -7.90 17.62 -24.18
C PHE A 138 -9.25 17.22 -24.77
N LYS A 139 -9.22 16.39 -25.82
CA LYS A 139 -10.38 15.55 -26.11
C LYS A 139 -10.32 14.38 -25.16
N SER A 140 -11.23 14.39 -24.20
CA SER A 140 -11.68 13.25 -23.43
C SER A 140 -12.11 12.13 -24.39
N SER A 141 -11.20 11.22 -24.70
CA SER A 141 -11.59 9.89 -25.17
C SER A 141 -11.69 9.00 -23.93
N GLU A 142 -12.91 8.82 -23.44
CA GLU A 142 -13.28 7.63 -22.68
C GLU A 142 -13.05 6.42 -23.58
N ASN A 143 -11.80 5.96 -23.63
CA ASN A 143 -11.52 4.61 -24.08
C ASN A 143 -11.98 3.72 -22.93
N GLU A 144 -13.15 3.12 -23.09
CA GLU A 144 -13.52 1.88 -22.39
C GLU A 144 -12.49 0.81 -22.78
N VAL A 145 -11.32 0.86 -22.12
CA VAL A 145 -10.43 -0.29 -22.04
C VAL A 145 -11.27 -1.36 -21.35
N THR A 146 -11.67 -2.39 -22.10
CA THR A 146 -12.34 -3.56 -21.56
C THR A 146 -11.48 -4.09 -20.41
N LYS A 147 -11.87 -3.74 -19.19
CA LYS A 147 -11.12 -4.09 -17.98
C LYS A 147 -11.16 -5.60 -17.86
N ILE A 148 -10.04 -6.23 -18.21
CA ILE A 148 -9.90 -7.68 -18.14
C ILE A 148 -10.21 -8.07 -16.69
N PRO A 149 -11.22 -8.93 -16.43
CA PRO A 149 -11.57 -9.32 -15.08
C PRO A 149 -10.35 -9.92 -14.39
N ARG A 150 -10.16 -9.56 -13.11
CA ARG A 150 -9.03 -10.03 -12.31
C ARG A 150 -9.51 -10.57 -10.99
N PHE A 151 -9.05 -11.77 -10.68
CA PHE A 151 -9.32 -12.48 -9.44
C PHE A 151 -8.04 -12.67 -8.65
N PHE A 152 -8.07 -12.33 -7.37
CA PHE A 152 -7.04 -12.71 -6.40
C PHE A 152 -7.40 -14.07 -5.80
N ASN A 153 -6.59 -15.08 -6.08
CA ASN A 153 -6.79 -16.45 -5.62
C ASN A 153 -5.73 -16.80 -4.60
N LEU A 154 -6.12 -16.93 -3.32
CA LEU A 154 -5.24 -17.20 -2.19
C LEU A 154 -5.44 -18.62 -1.69
N TYR A 155 -4.34 -19.32 -1.46
CA TYR A 155 -4.31 -20.69 -0.95
C TYR A 155 -3.83 -20.73 0.50
N GLN A 156 -4.24 -21.74 1.26
CA GLN A 156 -3.88 -21.95 2.66
C GLN A 156 -2.36 -22.04 2.87
N SER A 157 -1.63 -22.46 1.84
CA SER A 157 -0.15 -22.48 1.82
C SER A 157 0.48 -21.08 1.87
N GLY A 158 -0.30 -20.01 1.73
CA GLY A 158 0.17 -18.64 1.55
C GLY A 158 0.61 -18.34 0.11
N ASN A 159 0.50 -19.28 -0.82
CA ASN A 159 0.67 -18.98 -2.23
C ASN A 159 -0.57 -18.27 -2.78
N TYR A 160 -0.39 -17.43 -3.80
CA TYR A 160 -1.50 -16.79 -4.50
C TYR A 160 -1.23 -16.61 -6.00
N ILE A 161 -2.31 -16.45 -6.76
CA ILE A 161 -2.30 -16.19 -8.20
C ILE A 161 -3.32 -15.09 -8.50
N VAL A 162 -2.94 -14.13 -9.35
CA VAL A 162 -3.89 -13.22 -9.99
C VAL A 162 -4.25 -13.80 -11.36
N SER A 163 -5.53 -14.09 -11.62
CA SER A 163 -5.98 -14.72 -12.87
C SER A 163 -7.25 -14.08 -13.41
N LYS A 164 -7.61 -14.42 -14.66
CA LYS A 164 -8.83 -13.90 -15.31
C LYS A 164 -10.14 -14.47 -14.76
N SER A 165 -10.06 -15.58 -14.03
CA SER A 165 -11.20 -16.27 -13.44
C SER A 165 -10.89 -16.72 -12.02
N ALA A 166 -11.96 -16.95 -11.26
CA ALA A 166 -11.90 -17.57 -9.94
C ALA A 166 -11.33 -18.99 -10.00
N LYS A 167 -10.60 -19.39 -8.97
CA LYS A 167 -10.04 -20.74 -8.79
C LYS A 167 -10.82 -21.50 -7.73
N LYS A 168 -11.44 -22.62 -8.10
CA LYS A 168 -12.28 -23.44 -7.19
C LYS A 168 -11.48 -24.10 -6.06
N ASP A 169 -10.20 -24.34 -6.29
CA ASP A 169 -9.25 -24.92 -5.34
C ASP A 169 -8.59 -23.88 -4.41
N ALA A 170 -8.84 -22.58 -4.64
CA ALA A 170 -8.34 -21.53 -3.76
C ALA A 170 -9.22 -21.39 -2.51
N ASN A 171 -8.59 -21.10 -1.37
CA ASN A 171 -9.30 -20.83 -0.11
C ASN A 171 -10.05 -19.50 -0.15
N PHE A 172 -9.50 -18.51 -0.86
CA PHE A 172 -10.20 -17.29 -1.21
C PHE A 172 -10.03 -17.02 -2.70
N SER A 173 -11.11 -16.59 -3.35
CA SER A 173 -11.08 -16.16 -4.74
C SER A 173 -11.93 -14.90 -4.88
N LEU A 174 -11.29 -13.73 -4.88
CA LEU A 174 -11.96 -12.43 -4.85
C LEU A 174 -11.81 -11.72 -6.19
N ALA A 175 -12.91 -11.24 -6.77
CA ALA A 175 -12.86 -10.30 -7.88
C ALA A 175 -12.29 -8.97 -7.38
N ILE A 176 -11.09 -8.61 -7.84
CA ILE A 176 -10.40 -7.37 -7.45
C ILE A 176 -10.57 -6.26 -8.49
N GLU A 177 -11.32 -6.55 -9.55
CA GLU A 177 -11.69 -5.56 -10.56
C GLU A 177 -12.70 -4.55 -9.97
N GLY A 178 -12.54 -3.26 -10.26
CA GLY A 178 -13.33 -2.19 -9.64
C GLY A 178 -12.82 -1.70 -8.28
N TYR A 179 -11.70 -2.24 -7.80
CA TYR A 179 -11.02 -1.83 -6.55
C TYR A 179 -9.64 -1.23 -6.82
N GLN A 180 -9.43 -0.59 -7.99
CA GLN A 180 -8.13 -0.04 -8.39
C GLN A 180 -7.50 0.92 -7.38
N GLN A 181 -8.34 1.67 -6.67
CA GLN A 181 -7.96 2.61 -5.61
C GLN A 181 -8.42 2.13 -4.23
N GLY A 182 -8.84 0.87 -4.15
CA GLY A 182 -9.37 0.25 -2.95
C GLY A 182 -8.34 -0.56 -2.19
N TYR A 183 -8.80 -1.19 -1.12
CA TYR A 183 -7.98 -1.96 -0.20
C TYR A 183 -8.51 -3.38 -0.02
N LEU A 184 -7.58 -4.31 0.15
CA LEU A 184 -7.82 -5.65 0.65
C LEU A 184 -7.52 -5.66 2.15
N LEU A 185 -8.51 -6.02 2.95
CA LEU A 185 -8.33 -6.26 4.38
C LEU A 185 -8.09 -7.75 4.62
N GLN A 186 -7.00 -8.08 5.30
CA GLN A 186 -6.77 -9.42 5.84
C GLN A 186 -7.16 -9.44 7.31
N CYS A 187 -8.20 -10.18 7.66
CA CYS A 187 -8.78 -10.18 8.98
C CYS A 187 -8.47 -11.50 9.68
N TYR A 188 -7.53 -11.49 10.61
CA TYR A 188 -7.04 -12.69 11.28
C TYR A 188 -7.88 -13.02 12.53
N ASP A 189 -8.02 -14.30 12.86
CA ASP A 189 -8.79 -14.73 14.04
C ASP A 189 -8.15 -14.36 15.38
N ASN A 190 -6.86 -14.01 15.38
CA ASN A 190 -6.09 -13.61 16.55
C ASN A 190 -6.15 -12.09 16.84
N GLY A 191 -7.18 -11.39 16.36
CA GLY A 191 -7.36 -9.97 16.62
C GLY A 191 -6.30 -9.08 15.97
N ARG A 192 -5.78 -9.50 14.81
CA ARG A 192 -4.92 -8.68 13.96
C ARG A 192 -5.53 -8.44 12.59
N MET A 193 -5.16 -7.32 11.96
CA MET A 193 -5.63 -6.95 10.63
C MET A 193 -4.53 -6.33 9.77
N ASN A 194 -4.54 -6.60 8.46
CA ASN A 194 -3.75 -5.85 7.48
C ASN A 194 -4.68 -5.07 6.54
N LYS A 195 -4.25 -3.87 6.14
CA LYS A 195 -4.84 -3.12 5.02
C LYS A 195 -3.81 -3.08 3.89
N PHE A 196 -4.17 -3.62 2.73
CA PHE A 196 -3.28 -3.79 1.60
C PHE A 196 -3.82 -3.08 0.36
N ASP A 197 -2.95 -2.37 -0.37
CA ASP A 197 -3.35 -1.65 -1.57
C ASP A 197 -3.60 -2.60 -2.76
N VAL A 198 -4.84 -2.63 -3.26
CA VAL A 198 -5.23 -3.55 -4.35
C VAL A 198 -4.50 -3.25 -5.66
N SER A 199 -4.04 -2.02 -5.87
CA SER A 199 -3.24 -1.67 -7.06
C SER A 199 -1.97 -2.53 -7.18
N VAL A 200 -1.38 -2.92 -6.04
CA VAL A 200 -0.21 -3.81 -6.01
C VAL A 200 -0.57 -5.22 -6.50
N LEU A 201 -1.77 -5.74 -6.18
CA LEU A 201 -2.26 -7.00 -6.73
C LEU A 201 -2.54 -6.88 -8.23
N LEU A 202 -3.11 -5.77 -8.67
CA LEU A 202 -3.36 -5.50 -10.09
C LEU A 202 -2.04 -5.35 -10.88
N SER A 203 -0.95 -4.93 -10.26
CA SER A 203 0.36 -4.89 -10.95
C SER A 203 0.94 -6.28 -11.25
N ARG A 204 0.43 -7.34 -10.63
CA ARG A 204 0.97 -8.70 -10.77
C ARG A 204 0.69 -9.26 -12.17
N LYS A 205 1.69 -9.97 -12.71
CA LYS A 205 1.53 -10.78 -13.93
C LYS A 205 0.45 -11.84 -13.70
N LEU A 206 -0.46 -11.96 -14.68
CA LEU A 206 -1.51 -12.98 -14.67
C LEU A 206 -0.92 -14.39 -14.65
N ASP A 207 -1.60 -15.29 -13.95
CA ASP A 207 -1.33 -16.73 -13.83
C ASP A 207 0.07 -17.10 -13.30
N LYS A 208 0.87 -16.11 -12.89
CA LYS A 208 2.12 -16.32 -12.16
C LYS A 208 1.81 -16.68 -10.70
N LYS A 209 2.51 -17.69 -10.19
CA LYS A 209 2.48 -18.08 -8.77
C LYS A 209 3.34 -17.11 -7.94
N TYR A 210 2.76 -16.57 -6.89
CA TYR A 210 3.43 -15.76 -5.88
C TYR A 210 3.34 -16.45 -4.52
N LYS A 211 4.27 -16.12 -3.63
CA LYS A 211 4.31 -16.61 -2.24
C LYS A 211 3.88 -15.48 -1.30
N ASN A 212 3.77 -15.78 0.00
CA ASN A 212 3.60 -14.78 1.06
C ASN A 212 2.31 -13.95 0.94
N GLY A 213 1.22 -14.57 0.46
CA GLY A 213 -0.10 -13.96 0.30
C GLY A 213 -0.83 -13.69 1.62
N PHE A 214 -0.32 -14.19 2.74
CA PHE A 214 -0.64 -13.78 4.11
C PHE A 214 0.49 -14.21 5.06
N ASN A 215 0.43 -13.80 6.34
CA ASN A 215 1.41 -14.26 7.32
C ASN A 215 1.11 -15.67 7.81
N ILE A 216 1.80 -16.66 7.25
CA ILE A 216 1.67 -18.07 7.64
C ILE A 216 2.42 -18.42 8.93
N LYS A 217 3.44 -17.63 9.31
CA LYS A 217 4.40 -17.99 10.37
C LYS A 217 3.84 -17.85 11.77
N THR A 218 2.76 -17.12 11.92
CA THR A 218 2.14 -16.85 13.22
C THR A 218 1.16 -17.93 13.66
N ASN A 219 0.99 -19.00 12.89
CA ASN A 219 -0.05 -20.03 13.10
C ASN A 219 -1.48 -19.44 13.12
N ASN A 220 -1.64 -18.21 12.65
CA ASN A 220 -2.91 -17.48 12.63
C ASN A 220 -3.77 -17.99 11.49
N LYS A 221 -5.06 -18.19 11.74
CA LYS A 221 -5.98 -18.44 10.64
C LYS A 221 -6.36 -17.09 10.05
N LEU A 222 -6.45 -17.07 8.73
CA LEU A 222 -7.03 -15.98 7.99
C LEU A 222 -8.46 -16.41 7.65
N PRO A 223 -9.44 -16.23 8.55
CA PRO A 223 -10.82 -16.65 8.31
C PRO A 223 -11.50 -15.81 7.23
N GLN A 224 -11.05 -14.56 7.03
CA GLN A 224 -11.79 -13.61 6.21
C GLN A 224 -10.87 -12.63 5.49
N LEU A 225 -11.23 -12.39 4.23
CA LEU A 225 -10.72 -11.30 3.40
C LEU A 225 -11.89 -10.39 3.03
N LEU A 226 -11.67 -9.09 3.07
CA LEU A 226 -12.68 -8.09 2.70
C LEU A 226 -12.10 -7.12 1.68
N LEU A 227 -12.88 -6.75 0.67
CA LEU A 227 -12.52 -5.69 -0.28
C LEU A 227 -13.32 -4.43 0.03
N ILE A 228 -12.64 -3.30 0.06
CA ILE A 228 -13.25 -1.98 0.27
C ILE A 228 -12.80 -1.03 -0.83
N LYS A 229 -13.71 -0.25 -1.42
CA LYS A 229 -13.37 0.71 -2.48
C LYS A 229 -12.73 1.99 -1.95
N LYS A 230 -13.01 2.31 -0.69
CA LYS A 230 -12.54 3.45 0.08
C LYS A 230 -12.53 3.02 1.56
N ASP A 231 -12.00 3.86 2.44
CA ASP A 231 -12.09 3.58 3.87
C ASP A 231 -13.56 3.54 4.33
N GLU A 232 -13.91 2.44 4.98
CA GLU A 232 -15.22 2.16 5.59
C GLU A 232 -15.05 1.97 7.11
N ILE A 233 -16.10 1.57 7.82
CA ILE A 233 -16.02 1.14 9.22
C ILE A 233 -15.87 -0.37 9.27
N ILE A 234 -14.93 -0.86 10.10
CA ILE A 234 -14.80 -2.27 10.44
C ILE A 234 -15.37 -2.52 11.83
N GLY A 235 -16.43 -3.35 11.89
CA GLY A 235 -16.99 -3.87 13.12
C GLY A 235 -16.34 -5.20 13.50
N ILE A 236 -15.94 -5.34 14.75
CA ILE A 236 -15.26 -6.51 15.30
C ILE A 236 -16.10 -7.05 16.46
N THR A 237 -16.62 -8.26 16.30
CA THR A 237 -17.28 -9.01 17.38
C THR A 237 -16.32 -10.06 17.89
N PHE A 238 -16.25 -10.25 19.21
CA PHE A 238 -15.41 -11.28 19.82
C PHE A 238 -15.95 -11.65 21.19
N THR A 239 -15.59 -12.83 21.69
CA THR A 239 -15.90 -13.28 23.05
C THR A 239 -14.67 -13.06 23.93
N GLU A 240 -14.84 -12.36 25.05
CA GLU A 240 -13.79 -12.18 26.07
C GLU A 240 -14.35 -12.62 27.42
N ASN A 241 -13.67 -13.56 28.10
CA ASN A 241 -14.09 -14.09 29.40
C ASN A 241 -15.56 -14.56 29.43
N GLY A 242 -16.03 -15.17 28.34
CA GLY A 242 -17.42 -15.64 28.19
C GLY A 242 -18.42 -14.55 27.79
N GLU A 243 -18.01 -13.28 27.70
CA GLU A 243 -18.87 -12.17 27.31
C GLU A 243 -18.67 -11.79 25.86
N ARG A 244 -19.76 -11.69 25.10
CA ARG A 244 -19.70 -11.20 23.73
C ARG A 244 -19.60 -9.68 23.70
N LYS A 245 -18.54 -9.18 23.06
CA LYS A 245 -18.25 -7.75 22.91
C LYS A 245 -18.21 -7.35 21.44
N PHE A 246 -18.46 -6.07 21.22
CA PHE A 246 -18.37 -5.42 19.92
C PHE A 246 -17.56 -4.13 20.02
N LYS A 247 -16.73 -3.87 19.01
CA LYS A 247 -16.16 -2.55 18.77
C LYS A 247 -16.05 -2.29 17.27
N ALA A 248 -16.19 -1.03 16.89
CA ALA A 248 -15.99 -0.58 15.53
C ALA A 248 -14.82 0.41 15.43
N HIS A 249 -14.18 0.45 14.28
CA HIS A 249 -13.12 1.41 13.96
C HIS A 249 -13.20 1.85 12.51
N LEU A 250 -12.81 3.08 12.22
CA LEU A 250 -12.58 3.52 10.84
C LEU A 250 -11.34 2.80 10.29
N THR A 251 -11.47 2.24 9.09
CA THR A 251 -10.38 1.50 8.42
C THR A 251 -9.25 2.42 7.95
N GLU A 252 -9.49 3.73 7.86
CA GLU A 252 -8.46 4.75 7.64
C GLU A 252 -7.31 4.67 8.67
N LYS A 253 -7.62 4.21 9.90
CA LYS A 253 -6.65 4.07 11.00
C LYS A 253 -5.72 2.88 10.85
N LEU A 254 -6.03 1.95 9.96
CA LEU A 254 -5.12 0.87 9.64
C LEU A 254 -4.06 1.39 8.66
N PRO A 255 -2.76 1.25 8.96
CA PRO A 255 -1.72 1.65 8.03
C PRO A 255 -1.80 0.79 6.77
N THR A 256 -1.78 1.44 5.61
CA THR A 256 -1.71 0.75 4.32
C THR A 256 -0.31 0.19 4.12
N LYS A 257 -0.23 -1.07 3.66
CA LYS A 257 1.03 -1.79 3.44
C LYS A 257 1.02 -2.42 2.05
N ASP A 258 2.22 -2.61 1.50
CA ASP A 258 2.48 -3.19 0.18
C ASP A 258 2.93 -4.67 0.24
N ASN A 259 2.97 -5.23 1.46
CA ASN A 259 3.33 -6.62 1.74
C ASN A 259 2.21 -7.36 2.47
N LEU A 260 1.75 -8.45 1.88
CA LEU A 260 0.68 -9.30 2.41
C LEU A 260 1.11 -10.17 3.60
N SER A 261 2.41 -10.45 3.81
CA SER A 261 2.86 -11.39 4.85
C SER A 261 3.27 -10.77 6.18
N ILE A 262 2.98 -9.49 6.38
CA ILE A 262 3.23 -8.82 7.65
C ILE A 262 2.33 -9.36 8.76
N GLN A 263 2.73 -9.19 10.03
CA GLN A 263 2.05 -9.76 11.19
C GLN A 263 0.59 -9.33 11.37
N GLY A 264 0.17 -8.19 10.83
CA GLY A 264 -1.11 -7.58 11.21
C GLY A 264 -0.92 -6.48 12.24
N TYR A 265 -1.64 -5.38 12.07
CA TYR A 265 -1.86 -4.40 13.13
C TYR A 265 -2.77 -5.02 14.19
N LYS A 266 -2.45 -4.81 15.48
CA LYS A 266 -3.25 -5.37 16.58
C LYS A 266 -4.54 -4.56 16.72
N VAL A 267 -5.68 -5.24 16.59
CA VAL A 267 -7.00 -4.62 16.72
C VAL A 267 -7.77 -5.12 17.95
N ILE A 268 -7.36 -6.23 18.56
CA ILE A 268 -7.82 -6.67 19.89
C ILE A 268 -6.59 -6.82 20.78
N TYR A 269 -6.54 -6.11 21.91
CA TYR A 269 -5.34 -6.06 22.75
C TYR A 269 -5.35 -7.09 23.90
N ASN A 270 -6.54 -7.47 24.32
CA ASN A 270 -6.84 -8.43 25.37
C ASN A 270 -6.17 -9.78 25.05
N LYS A 271 -5.70 -10.50 26.07
CA LYS A 271 -4.91 -11.73 25.85
C LYS A 271 -5.76 -12.98 25.68
N ILE A 272 -6.98 -12.98 26.20
CA ILE A 272 -7.87 -14.14 26.23
C ILE A 272 -9.18 -13.74 25.54
N PHE A 273 -9.31 -14.10 24.27
CA PHE A 273 -10.53 -13.91 23.50
C PHE A 273 -10.70 -15.03 22.46
N THR A 274 -11.93 -15.25 22.03
CA THR A 274 -12.31 -16.24 21.02
C THR A 274 -13.36 -15.67 20.07
N ASP A 275 -13.77 -16.46 19.07
CA ASP A 275 -14.94 -16.19 18.21
C ASP A 275 -14.89 -14.83 17.51
N VAL A 276 -13.72 -14.44 17.00
CA VAL A 276 -13.53 -13.16 16.32
C VAL A 276 -14.23 -13.17 14.96
N GLN A 277 -15.09 -12.18 14.74
CA GLN A 277 -15.83 -11.97 13.50
C GLN A 277 -15.73 -10.51 13.05
N TYR A 278 -15.55 -10.31 11.75
CA TYR A 278 -15.44 -8.99 11.16
C TYR A 278 -16.60 -8.70 10.22
N ASN A 279 -17.11 -7.48 10.28
CA ASN A 279 -18.19 -7.01 9.42
C ASN A 279 -17.87 -5.63 8.89
N LEU A 280 -18.04 -5.43 7.58
CA LEU A 280 -17.98 -4.09 7.00
C LEU A 280 -19.27 -3.35 7.30
N ILE A 281 -19.11 -2.10 7.71
CA ILE A 281 -20.19 -1.17 7.98
C ILE A 281 -19.94 0.07 7.13
N PRO A 282 -20.93 0.55 6.35
CA PRO A 282 -20.78 1.77 5.57
C PRO A 282 -20.40 2.95 6.46
N VAL A 283 -19.43 3.74 6.03
CA VAL A 283 -19.00 4.95 6.76
C VAL A 283 -20.14 5.96 6.92
N SER A 284 -21.16 5.92 6.06
CA SER A 284 -22.38 6.73 6.19
C SER A 284 -23.16 6.47 7.48
N SER A 285 -22.99 5.30 8.10
CA SER A 285 -23.61 4.96 9.39
C SER A 285 -22.79 5.42 10.60
N TYR A 286 -21.68 6.15 10.40
CA TYR A 286 -20.77 6.55 11.49
C TYR A 286 -21.50 7.23 12.65
N ASP A 287 -22.34 8.24 12.38
CA ASP A 287 -23.04 8.97 13.44
C ASP A 287 -24.06 8.10 14.18
N ASP A 288 -24.70 7.18 13.47
CA ASP A 288 -25.67 6.23 14.03
C ASP A 288 -25.02 5.25 15.01
N ILE A 289 -23.75 4.89 14.80
CA ILE A 289 -22.99 3.93 15.63
C ILE A 289 -21.77 4.55 16.33
N LYS A 290 -21.74 5.88 16.46
CA LYS A 290 -20.58 6.63 16.93
C LYS A 290 -20.11 6.19 18.32
N ARG A 291 -21.05 5.85 19.21
CA ARG A 291 -20.75 5.47 20.61
C ARG A 291 -20.05 4.10 20.72
N VAL A 292 -20.14 3.27 19.69
CA VAL A 292 -19.46 1.96 19.62
C VAL A 292 -18.31 1.97 18.62
N THR A 293 -18.08 3.11 17.94
CA THR A 293 -16.95 3.34 17.03
C THR A 293 -15.81 4.02 17.78
N LEU A 294 -14.81 3.23 18.19
CA LEU A 294 -13.80 3.64 19.15
C LEU A 294 -12.64 4.39 18.48
N LYS A 295 -12.08 5.36 19.22
CA LYS A 295 -10.97 6.19 18.75
C LYS A 295 -9.66 5.40 18.59
N SER A 296 -9.37 4.48 19.51
CA SER A 296 -8.15 3.67 19.50
C SER A 296 -8.47 2.18 19.45
N PHE A 297 -7.69 1.40 18.70
CA PHE A 297 -7.79 -0.06 18.66
C PHE A 297 -7.53 -0.73 20.01
N GLY A 298 -6.79 -0.06 20.90
CA GLY A 298 -6.56 -0.52 22.27
C GLY A 298 -7.77 -0.41 23.18
N ALA A 299 -8.81 0.34 22.79
CA ALA A 299 -10.00 0.50 23.61
C ALA A 299 -10.84 -0.79 23.66
N ASP A 300 -11.40 -1.05 24.83
CA ASP A 300 -12.25 -2.22 25.08
C ASP A 300 -13.58 -2.15 24.33
N GLY A 301 -14.01 -3.31 23.84
CA GLY A 301 -15.32 -3.47 23.23
C GLY A 301 -16.46 -3.32 24.23
N LYS A 302 -17.63 -2.95 23.71
CA LYS A 302 -18.88 -2.83 24.48
C LYS A 302 -19.59 -4.18 24.47
N LYS A 303 -20.13 -4.60 25.62
CA LYS A 303 -20.92 -5.84 25.69
C LYS A 303 -22.17 -5.72 24.83
N LEU A 304 -22.47 -6.76 24.07
CA LEU A 304 -23.63 -6.78 23.16
C LEU A 304 -24.99 -6.80 23.89
N ASP A 305 -25.02 -7.26 25.14
CA ASP A 305 -26.21 -7.27 26.00
C ASP A 305 -26.43 -5.95 26.75
N ASN A 306 -25.50 -4.99 26.63
CA ASN A 306 -25.60 -3.72 27.32
C ASN A 306 -26.67 -2.82 26.66
N LYS A 307 -27.78 -2.64 27.37
CA LYS A 307 -28.93 -1.81 26.96
C LYS A 307 -28.59 -0.35 26.70
N TYR A 308 -27.49 0.18 27.24
CA TYR A 308 -27.05 1.55 26.98
C TYR A 308 -26.79 1.83 25.48
N TYR A 309 -26.43 0.78 24.72
CA TYR A 309 -26.15 0.84 23.28
C TYR A 309 -27.25 0.17 22.43
N GLU A 310 -28.46 -0.01 22.97
CA GLU A 310 -29.56 -0.70 22.28
C GLU A 310 -29.90 -0.09 20.92
N LYS A 311 -29.80 1.24 20.78
CA LYS A 311 -30.04 1.93 19.50
C LYS A 311 -29.05 1.48 18.44
N GLU A 312 -27.76 1.48 18.77
CA GLU A 312 -26.67 1.04 17.88
C GLU A 312 -26.80 -0.44 17.53
N TRP A 313 -27.15 -1.29 18.49
CA TRP A 313 -27.36 -2.72 18.22
C TRP A 313 -28.47 -2.95 17.21
N LYS A 314 -29.61 -2.25 17.34
CA LYS A 314 -30.71 -2.32 16.36
C LYS A 314 -30.28 -1.85 14.97
N ILE A 315 -29.47 -0.80 14.89
CA ILE A 315 -28.93 -0.31 13.60
C ILE A 315 -28.02 -1.36 12.96
N LEU A 316 -27.08 -1.92 13.74
CA LEU A 316 -26.14 -2.94 13.27
C LEU A 316 -26.84 -4.24 12.85
N GLU A 317 -27.92 -4.64 13.53
CA GLU A 317 -28.74 -5.78 13.13
C GLU A 317 -29.43 -5.54 11.78
N ARG A 318 -30.05 -4.37 11.58
CA ARG A 318 -30.69 -4.01 10.30
C ARG A 318 -29.69 -4.01 9.14
N LEU A 319 -28.50 -3.45 9.36
CA LEU A 319 -27.44 -3.43 8.36
C LEU A 319 -27.02 -4.85 7.94
N LYS A 320 -26.90 -5.78 8.89
CA LYS A 320 -26.58 -7.19 8.60
C LYS A 320 -27.67 -7.88 7.78
N THR A 321 -28.95 -7.62 8.09
CA THR A 321 -30.07 -8.21 7.36
C THR A 321 -30.10 -7.74 5.90
N ASN A 322 -29.86 -6.46 5.65
CA ASN A 322 -29.86 -5.89 4.30
C ASN A 322 -28.71 -6.44 3.45
N SER A 323 -27.51 -6.59 4.02
CA SER A 323 -26.35 -7.16 3.30
C SER A 323 -26.52 -8.64 2.92
N ASN A 324 -27.40 -9.38 3.60
CA ASN A 324 -27.70 -10.78 3.26
C ASN A 324 -28.78 -10.92 2.17
N GLN A 325 -29.49 -9.84 1.83
CA GLN A 325 -30.48 -9.84 0.75
C GLN A 325 -29.88 -9.42 -0.60
N GLU A 326 -28.68 -8.83 -0.62
CA GLU A 326 -27.99 -8.34 -1.82
C GLU A 326 -26.90 -9.27 -2.36
N ASN A 327 -26.65 -10.43 -1.72
CA ASN A 327 -25.63 -11.42 -2.14
C ASN A 327 -26.22 -12.65 -2.81
#